data_AF-D1JBD2-F1
#
_entry.id   AF-D1JBD2-F1
#
_cell.length_a   1.000
_cell.length_b   1.000
_cell.length_c   1.000
_cell.angle_alpha   90.00
_cell.angle_beta   90.00
_cell.angle_gamma   90.00
#
_symmetry.space_group_name_H-M   'P 1'
#
loop_
_entity.id
_entity.type
_entity.pdbx_description
1 polymer ?
#
loop_
_entity_poly.entity_id
_entity_poly.type
_entity_poly.pdbx_seq_one_letter_code
_entity_poly.pdbx_strand_id
1 'polypeptide(L)'
;MGSAPITHATAKTKHSVRQGLIAMLGPFIDTIVVCSLTGLVIVSTGAWETGKTSTSLSIYAFNSQIGYAGNLIITLGMVLFAFTTILTWSFYGKQCLSYFVKKVSGDVGFYRVFLKAYYSVFLVGIVIGTSVVDFPMAATYLVEIWLFSDITNALMAIPNLIGLLLLNKIVVGLLKDYFKPGL
;
A
#
# COMPACT_ATOMS: atom_id res chain seq x y z
N MET A 1 0.93 -8.47 -2.59
CA MET A 1 1.60 -7.88 -3.76
C MET A 1 3.10 -8.17 -3.84
N GLY A 2 3.81 -8.36 -2.71
CA GLY A 2 5.27 -8.54 -2.73
C GLY A 2 6.06 -7.22 -2.73
N SER A 3 5.37 -6.08 -2.62
CA SER A 3 5.96 -4.74 -2.53
C SER A 3 6.46 -4.40 -1.13
N ALA A 4 5.76 -4.79 -0.05
CA ALA A 4 6.17 -4.51 1.33
C ALA A 4 7.62 -4.95 1.66
N PRO A 5 8.09 -6.14 1.25
CA PRO A 5 9.49 -6.54 1.41
C PRO A 5 10.52 -5.58 0.81
N ILE A 6 10.19 -4.77 -0.21
CA ILE A 6 11.10 -3.81 -0.83
C ILE A 6 11.57 -2.76 0.19
N THR A 7 10.67 -2.27 1.06
CA THR A 7 11.05 -1.34 2.13
C THR A 7 11.77 -2.07 3.25
N HIS A 8 11.29 -3.24 3.67
CA HIS A 8 11.94 -4.01 4.74
C HIS A 8 13.36 -4.47 4.38
N ALA A 9 13.67 -4.63 3.09
CA ALA A 9 15.00 -4.96 2.62
C ALA A 9 16.03 -3.83 2.84
N THR A 10 15.60 -2.58 3.07
CA THR A 10 16.53 -1.48 3.40
C THR A 10 16.81 -1.35 4.89
N ALA A 11 16.09 -2.10 5.74
CA ALA A 11 16.28 -2.08 7.17
C ALA A 11 17.64 -2.67 7.55
N LYS A 12 18.37 -1.97 8.43
CA LYS A 12 19.60 -2.49 9.02
C LYS A 12 19.26 -3.58 10.04
N THR A 13 19.35 -4.83 9.63
CA THR A 13 19.11 -6.01 10.48
C THR A 13 20.26 -6.99 10.41
N LYS A 14 20.49 -7.69 11.52
CA LYS A 14 21.43 -8.81 11.58
C LYS A 14 20.87 -10.10 10.97
N HIS A 15 19.54 -10.23 10.93
CA HIS A 15 18.87 -11.43 10.42
C HIS A 15 17.60 -11.09 9.64
N SER A 16 17.41 -11.74 8.49
CA SER A 16 16.26 -11.54 7.59
C SER A 16 14.94 -11.94 8.25
N VAL A 17 14.91 -13.08 8.97
CA VAL A 17 13.73 -13.54 9.72
C VAL A 17 13.24 -12.51 10.71
N ARG A 18 14.12 -11.84 11.46
CA ARG A 18 13.72 -10.79 12.41
C ARG A 18 12.97 -9.65 11.72
N GLN A 19 13.44 -9.20 10.56
CA GLN A 19 12.72 -8.17 9.79
C GLN A 19 11.44 -8.71 9.18
N GLY A 20 11.41 -9.97 8.77
CA GLY A 20 10.17 -10.63 8.34
C GLY A 20 9.09 -10.64 9.44
N LEU A 21 9.47 -10.95 10.69
CA LEU A 21 8.56 -10.91 11.84
C LEU A 21 8.03 -9.49 12.09
N ILE A 22 8.89 -8.48 12.02
CA ILE A 22 8.48 -7.07 12.15
C ILE A 22 7.56 -6.67 11.00
N ALA A 23 7.86 -7.08 9.77
CA ALA A 23 7.06 -6.79 8.58
C ALA A 23 5.63 -7.34 8.70
N MET A 24 5.45 -8.50 9.34
CA MET A 24 4.12 -9.10 9.56
C MET A 24 3.26 -8.29 10.54
N LEU A 25 3.84 -7.42 11.37
CA LEU A 25 3.05 -6.52 12.22
C LEU A 25 2.28 -5.47 11.41
N GLY A 26 2.77 -5.11 10.23
CA GLY A 26 2.10 -4.16 9.32
C GLY A 26 0.66 -4.54 9.00
N PRO A 27 0.43 -5.69 8.32
CA PRO A 27 -0.94 -6.15 8.00
C PRO A 27 -1.77 -6.49 9.25
N PHE A 28 -1.15 -6.90 10.37
CA PHE A 28 -1.88 -7.09 11.63
C PHE A 28 -2.48 -5.77 12.11
N ILE A 29 -1.68 -4.70 12.22
CA ILE A 29 -2.18 -3.39 12.66
C ILE A 29 -3.17 -2.83 11.65
N ASP A 30 -2.84 -2.87 10.35
CA ASP A 30 -3.68 -2.28 9.30
C ASP A 30 -5.04 -3.01 9.17
N THR A 31 -5.04 -4.32 9.00
CA THR A 31 -6.27 -5.06 8.69
C THR A 31 -7.02 -5.49 9.94
N ILE A 32 -6.33 -6.09 10.92
CA ILE A 32 -6.99 -6.66 12.10
C ILE A 32 -7.37 -5.59 13.12
N VAL A 33 -6.58 -4.53 13.26
CA VAL A 33 -6.91 -3.44 14.19
C VAL A 33 -7.66 -2.33 13.48
N VAL A 34 -7.06 -1.65 12.50
CA VAL A 34 -7.61 -0.40 11.95
C VAL A 34 -8.83 -0.64 11.06
N CYS A 35 -8.73 -1.52 10.05
CA CYS A 35 -9.86 -1.81 9.15
C CYS A 35 -11.03 -2.46 9.88
N SER A 36 -10.75 -3.36 10.83
CA SER A 36 -11.81 -4.01 11.62
C SER A 36 -12.54 -3.03 12.53
N LEU A 37 -11.83 -2.12 13.22
CA LEU A 37 -12.46 -1.05 14.00
C LEU A 37 -13.34 -0.15 13.11
N THR A 38 -12.83 0.23 11.93
CA THR A 38 -13.61 1.06 10.98
C THR A 38 -14.87 0.34 10.51
N GLY A 39 -14.76 -0.95 10.17
CA GLY A 39 -15.91 -1.78 9.78
C GLY A 39 -16.92 -1.95 10.91
N LEU A 40 -16.46 -2.18 12.15
CA LEU A 40 -17.31 -2.27 13.33
C LEU A 40 -18.08 -0.96 13.56
N VAL A 41 -17.42 0.20 13.42
CA VAL A 41 -18.10 1.49 13.51
C VAL A 41 -19.16 1.59 12.42
N ILE A 42 -18.84 1.34 11.14
CA ILE A 42 -19.80 1.41 10.03
C ILE A 42 -21.03 0.53 10.25
N VAL A 43 -20.84 -0.71 10.73
CA VAL A 43 -21.94 -1.65 10.98
C VAL A 43 -22.76 -1.22 12.20
N SER A 44 -22.11 -0.87 13.31
CA SER A 44 -22.79 -0.48 14.55
C SER A 44 -23.63 0.78 14.41
N THR A 45 -23.26 1.70 13.51
CA THR A 45 -24.01 2.94 13.27
C THR A 45 -25.08 2.82 12.18
N GLY A 46 -25.23 1.65 11.53
CA GLY A 46 -26.13 1.47 10.39
C GLY A 46 -25.72 2.27 9.14
N ALA A 47 -24.49 2.80 9.08
CA ALA A 47 -24.07 3.68 7.99
C ALA A 47 -24.08 2.99 6.62
N TRP A 48 -23.88 1.66 6.63
CA TRP A 48 -23.86 0.82 5.44
C TRP A 48 -25.18 0.82 4.64
N GLU A 49 -26.31 1.23 5.24
CA GLU A 49 -27.62 1.31 4.57
C GLU A 49 -27.82 2.63 3.79
N THR A 50 -26.94 3.61 3.97
CA THR A 50 -27.14 4.97 3.45
C THR A 50 -26.79 5.18 1.98
N GLY A 51 -26.27 4.15 1.31
CA GLY A 51 -25.78 4.22 -0.07
C GLY A 51 -24.49 5.04 -0.27
N LYS A 52 -23.88 5.56 0.82
CA LYS A 52 -22.58 6.25 0.77
C LYS A 52 -21.45 5.25 0.59
N THR A 53 -20.36 5.67 -0.04
CA THR A 53 -19.21 4.81 -0.34
C THR A 53 -17.89 5.43 0.12
N SER A 54 -16.88 4.57 0.29
CA SER A 54 -15.49 4.95 0.58
C SER A 54 -15.39 5.93 1.76
N THR A 55 -14.63 7.02 1.62
CA THR A 55 -14.40 8.01 2.67
C THR A 55 -15.69 8.65 3.19
N SER A 56 -16.67 8.89 2.31
CA SER A 56 -17.93 9.54 2.70
C SER A 56 -18.76 8.68 3.65
N LEU A 57 -18.66 7.34 3.51
CA LEU A 57 -19.31 6.38 4.38
C LEU A 57 -18.71 6.42 5.79
N SER A 58 -17.38 6.40 5.89
CA SER A 58 -16.67 6.48 7.17
C SER A 58 -16.92 7.82 7.88
N ILE A 59 -16.91 8.93 7.14
CA ILE A 59 -17.23 10.25 7.72
C ILE A 59 -18.65 10.25 8.29
N TYR A 60 -19.62 9.71 7.56
CA TYR A 60 -21.01 9.64 8.04
C TYR A 60 -21.12 8.77 9.30
N ALA A 61 -20.51 7.59 9.31
CA ALA A 61 -20.53 6.68 10.45
C ALA A 61 -19.98 7.34 11.72
N PHE A 62 -18.80 7.94 11.65
CA PHE A 62 -18.19 8.61 12.81
C PHE A 62 -18.94 9.88 13.22
N ASN A 63 -19.43 10.67 12.26
CA ASN A 63 -20.19 11.88 12.56
C ASN A 63 -21.52 11.55 13.29
N SER A 64 -22.15 10.42 12.97
CA SER A 64 -23.41 10.01 13.59
C SER A 64 -23.31 9.76 15.11
N GLN A 65 -22.12 9.40 15.61
CA GLN A 65 -21.92 9.04 17.03
C GLN A 65 -21.21 10.14 17.83
N ILE A 66 -20.20 10.78 17.23
CA ILE A 66 -19.34 11.76 17.92
C ILE A 66 -19.40 13.16 17.28
N GLY A 67 -20.39 13.41 16.44
CA GLY A 67 -20.68 14.73 15.86
C GLY A 67 -19.53 15.28 15.01
N TYR A 68 -19.31 16.59 15.08
CA TYR A 68 -18.29 17.28 14.28
C TYR A 68 -16.87 16.76 14.53
N ALA A 69 -16.57 16.28 15.75
CA ALA A 69 -15.27 15.70 16.08
C ALA A 69 -14.95 14.47 15.21
N GLY A 70 -15.96 13.65 14.87
CA GLY A 70 -15.78 12.50 13.99
C GLY A 70 -15.39 12.87 12.56
N ASN A 71 -15.89 14.00 12.06
CA ASN A 71 -15.50 14.51 10.74
C ASN A 71 -14.01 14.90 10.73
N LEU A 72 -13.56 15.65 11.74
CA LEU A 72 -12.16 16.08 11.84
C LEU A 72 -11.20 14.90 11.97
N ILE A 73 -11.52 13.92 12.83
CA ILE A 73 -10.68 12.74 13.06
C ILE A 73 -10.48 11.96 11.76
N ILE A 74 -11.57 11.64 11.05
CA ILE A 74 -11.50 10.87 9.81
C ILE A 74 -10.81 11.67 8.71
N THR A 75 -11.12 12.96 8.56
CA THR A 75 -10.49 13.79 7.53
C THR A 75 -8.98 13.90 7.73
N LEU A 76 -8.52 14.19 8.94
CA LEU A 76 -7.08 14.27 9.25
C LEU A 76 -6.40 12.90 9.12
N GLY A 77 -7.05 11.83 9.60
CA GLY A 77 -6.54 10.47 9.47
C GLY A 77 -6.38 10.06 8.01
N MET A 78 -7.36 10.36 7.16
CA MET A 78 -7.33 10.06 5.73
C MET A 78 -6.23 10.83 4.99
N VAL A 79 -6.01 12.10 5.31
CA VAL A 79 -4.92 12.90 4.72
C VAL A 79 -3.56 12.27 5.06
N LEU A 80 -3.33 11.92 6.33
CA LEU A 80 -2.09 11.29 6.76
C LEU A 80 -1.91 9.91 6.12
N PHE A 81 -2.96 9.10 6.09
CA PHE A 81 -2.93 7.76 5.51
C PHE A 81 -2.67 7.78 4.00
N ALA A 82 -3.35 8.66 3.26
CA ALA A 82 -3.11 8.85 1.83
C ALA A 82 -1.69 9.35 1.57
N PHE A 83 -1.20 10.30 2.36
CA PHE A 83 0.14 10.84 2.23
C PHE A 83 1.23 9.77 2.44
N THR A 84 1.15 8.99 3.52
CA THR A 84 2.13 7.92 3.77
C THR A 84 2.07 6.83 2.70
N THR A 85 0.89 6.52 2.18
CA THR A 85 0.68 5.57 1.09
C THR A 85 1.36 6.06 -0.19
N ILE A 86 1.13 7.32 -0.60
CA ILE A 86 1.74 7.92 -1.79
C ILE A 86 3.27 7.87 -1.70
N LEU A 87 3.86 8.23 -0.56
CA LEU A 87 5.30 8.17 -0.36
C LEU A 87 5.86 6.75 -0.48
N THR A 88 5.17 5.79 0.12
CA THR A 88 5.58 4.38 0.13
C THR A 88 5.54 3.80 -1.28
N TRP A 89 4.49 4.07 -2.06
CA TRP A 89 4.38 3.62 -3.45
C TRP A 89 5.36 4.34 -4.38
N SER A 90 5.66 5.62 -4.14
CA SER A 90 6.73 6.33 -4.85
C SER A 90 8.09 5.67 -4.64
N PHE A 91 8.37 5.25 -3.40
CA PHE A 91 9.59 4.53 -3.08
C PHE A 91 9.64 3.14 -3.74
N TYR A 92 8.55 2.38 -3.73
CA TYR A 92 8.49 1.08 -4.40
C TYR A 92 8.74 1.20 -5.90
N GLY A 93 8.07 2.13 -6.57
CA GLY A 93 8.26 2.33 -8.01
C GLY A 93 9.68 2.75 -8.36
N LYS A 94 10.31 3.62 -7.55
CA LYS A 94 11.74 3.97 -7.71
C LYS A 94 12.64 2.74 -7.67
N GLN A 95 12.43 1.83 -6.72
CA GLN A 95 13.29 0.65 -6.58
C GLN A 95 13.11 -0.33 -7.74
N CYS A 96 11.86 -0.56 -8.17
CA CYS A 96 11.56 -1.36 -9.36
C CYS A 96 12.20 -0.75 -10.62
N LEU A 97 12.10 0.57 -10.80
CA LEU A 97 12.73 1.28 -11.91
C LEU A 97 14.25 1.17 -11.86
N SER A 98 14.85 1.35 -10.68
CA SER A 98 16.31 1.24 -10.51
C SER A 98 16.80 -0.16 -10.89
N TYR A 99 16.08 -1.21 -10.49
CA TYR A 99 16.38 -2.58 -10.89
C TYR A 99 16.28 -2.77 -12.41
N PHE A 100 15.19 -2.31 -13.03
CA PHE A 100 14.96 -2.45 -14.46
C PHE A 100 16.03 -1.71 -15.29
N VAL A 101 16.27 -0.44 -14.98
CA VAL A 101 17.21 0.40 -15.73
C VAL A 101 18.65 -0.11 -15.62
N LYS A 102 19.06 -0.57 -14.42
CA LYS A 102 20.37 -1.21 -14.23
C LYS A 102 20.55 -2.43 -15.13
N LYS A 103 19.47 -3.22 -15.33
CA LYS A 103 19.50 -4.42 -16.16
C LYS A 103 19.54 -4.10 -17.67
N VAL A 104 18.95 -2.99 -18.09
CA VAL A 104 18.84 -2.61 -19.53
C VAL A 104 20.11 -1.95 -20.06
N SER A 105 20.66 -0.97 -19.36
CA SER A 105 21.75 -0.13 -19.89
C SER A 105 22.96 -0.04 -18.98
N GLY A 106 22.77 -0.12 -17.66
CA GLY A 106 23.85 0.07 -16.68
C GLY A 106 24.42 1.50 -16.58
N ASP A 107 24.10 2.37 -17.54
CA ASP A 107 24.55 3.76 -17.57
C ASP A 107 23.87 4.64 -16.51
N VAL A 108 24.70 5.40 -15.80
CA VAL A 108 24.30 6.37 -14.78
C VAL A 108 23.54 7.55 -15.40
N GLY A 109 23.90 7.97 -16.62
CA GLY A 109 23.21 9.05 -17.33
C GLY A 109 21.77 8.65 -17.68
N PHE A 110 21.62 7.49 -18.31
CA PHE A 110 20.33 6.88 -18.63
C PHE A 110 19.42 6.70 -17.40
N TYR A 111 19.97 6.22 -16.26
CA TYR A 111 19.23 6.11 -15.00
C TYR A 111 18.67 7.45 -14.49
N ARG A 112 19.45 8.54 -14.57
CA ARG A 112 18.97 9.85 -14.10
C ARG A 112 17.80 10.37 -14.93
N VAL A 113 17.82 10.16 -16.26
CA VAL A 113 16.74 10.58 -17.14
C VAL A 113 15.46 9.83 -16.82
N PHE A 114 15.51 8.50 -16.71
CA PHE A 114 14.35 7.69 -16.35
C PHE A 114 13.81 8.01 -14.96
N LEU A 115 14.69 8.28 -13.99
CA LEU A 115 14.27 8.64 -12.64
C LEU A 115 13.52 9.99 -12.62
N LYS A 116 14.00 10.98 -13.38
CA LYS A 116 13.29 12.27 -13.54
C LYS A 116 11.93 12.06 -14.20
N ALA A 117 11.88 11.30 -15.29
CA ALA A 117 10.63 10.98 -15.98
C ALA A 117 9.63 10.28 -15.04
N TYR A 118 10.09 9.31 -14.25
CA TYR A 118 9.27 8.62 -13.26
C TYR A 118 8.66 9.57 -12.24
N TYR A 119 9.47 10.44 -11.61
CA TYR A 119 8.95 11.40 -10.64
C TYR A 119 7.99 12.40 -11.27
N SER A 120 8.27 12.88 -12.50
CA SER A 120 7.35 13.76 -13.23
C SER A 120 6.00 13.09 -13.49
N VAL A 121 6.01 11.86 -14.01
CA VAL A 121 4.78 11.08 -14.27
C VAL A 121 4.04 10.79 -12.96
N PHE A 122 4.76 10.45 -11.88
CA PHE A 122 4.16 10.18 -10.58
C PHE A 122 3.46 11.41 -10.01
N LEU A 123 4.11 12.58 -10.07
CA LEU A 123 3.53 13.85 -9.58
C LEU A 123 2.32 14.29 -10.43
N VAL A 124 2.44 14.21 -11.76
CA VAL A 124 1.31 14.49 -12.66
C VAL A 124 0.15 13.52 -12.41
N GLY A 125 0.44 12.24 -12.18
CA GLY A 125 -0.55 11.23 -11.83
C GLY A 125 -1.29 11.54 -10.52
N ILE A 126 -0.61 12.08 -9.50
CA ILE A 126 -1.26 12.54 -8.27
C ILE A 126 -2.25 13.67 -8.58
N VAL A 127 -1.82 14.70 -9.32
CA VAL A 127 -2.67 15.86 -9.65
C VAL A 127 -3.88 15.42 -10.47
N ILE A 128 -3.67 14.64 -11.52
CA ILE A 128 -4.75 14.10 -12.35
C ILE A 128 -5.69 13.27 -11.48
N GLY A 129 -5.15 12.33 -10.69
CA GLY A 129 -5.92 11.46 -9.79
C GLY A 129 -6.80 12.24 -8.82
N THR A 130 -6.31 13.34 -8.25
CA THR A 130 -7.10 14.23 -7.40
C THR A 130 -8.11 15.08 -8.16
N SER A 131 -7.89 15.39 -9.43
CA SER A 131 -8.84 16.18 -10.23
C SER A 131 -10.00 15.37 -10.81
N VAL A 132 -9.87 14.03 -10.91
CA VAL A 132 -10.93 13.19 -11.51
C VAL A 132 -12.19 13.12 -10.63
N VAL A 133 -12.06 13.37 -9.32
CA VAL A 133 -13.19 13.34 -8.38
C VAL A 133 -14.19 14.49 -8.58
N ASP A 134 -13.79 15.59 -9.23
CA ASP A 134 -14.66 16.75 -9.45
C ASP A 134 -15.43 16.69 -10.79
N PHE A 135 -15.22 15.64 -11.60
CA PHE A 135 -15.89 15.51 -12.90
C PHE A 135 -17.30 14.90 -12.78
N PRO A 136 -18.25 15.29 -13.65
CA PRO A 136 -19.63 14.76 -13.66
C PRO A 136 -19.75 13.24 -13.80
N MET A 137 -18.67 12.55 -14.20
CA MET A 137 -18.59 11.09 -14.35
C MET A 137 -17.57 10.44 -13.40
N ALA A 138 -17.19 11.12 -12.31
CA ALA A 138 -16.20 10.64 -11.35
C ALA A 138 -16.47 9.20 -10.85
N ALA A 139 -17.73 8.85 -10.59
CA ALA A 139 -18.09 7.51 -10.13
C ALA A 139 -17.68 6.40 -11.11
N THR A 140 -17.90 6.60 -12.42
CA THR A 140 -17.52 5.63 -13.46
C THR A 140 -16.01 5.55 -13.59
N TYR A 141 -15.32 6.69 -13.63
CA TYR A 141 -13.85 6.73 -13.72
C TYR A 141 -13.18 6.09 -12.51
N LEU A 142 -13.71 6.30 -11.30
CA LEU A 142 -13.16 5.68 -10.10
C LEU A 142 -13.24 4.16 -10.20
N VAL A 143 -14.37 3.58 -10.62
CA VAL A 143 -14.50 2.13 -10.81
C VAL A 143 -13.45 1.60 -11.79
N GLU A 144 -13.23 2.29 -12.90
CA GLU A 144 -12.21 1.90 -13.88
C GLU A 144 -10.77 2.01 -13.32
N ILE A 145 -10.48 3.08 -12.57
CA ILE A 145 -9.18 3.28 -11.91
C ILE A 145 -8.92 2.16 -10.88
N TRP A 146 -9.92 1.80 -10.07
CA TRP A 146 -9.82 0.69 -9.12
C TRP A 146 -9.60 -0.63 -9.84
N LEU A 147 -10.36 -0.92 -10.90
CA LEU A 147 -10.20 -2.14 -11.68
C LEU A 147 -8.81 -2.24 -12.33
N PHE A 148 -8.31 -1.15 -12.90
CA PHE A 148 -6.96 -1.08 -13.45
C PHE A 148 -5.90 -1.30 -12.36
N SER A 149 -6.08 -0.70 -11.18
CA SER A 149 -5.21 -0.92 -10.03
C SER A 149 -5.21 -2.39 -9.59
N ASP A 150 -6.37 -3.04 -9.53
CA ASP A 150 -6.50 -4.43 -9.14
C ASP A 150 -5.82 -5.38 -10.14
N ILE A 151 -5.98 -5.14 -11.44
CA ILE A 151 -5.30 -5.92 -12.49
C ILE A 151 -3.79 -5.79 -12.37
N THR A 152 -3.27 -4.56 -12.21
CA THR A 152 -1.82 -4.33 -12.07
C THR A 152 -1.26 -4.92 -10.77
N ASN A 153 -2.02 -4.84 -9.67
CA ASN A 153 -1.70 -5.50 -8.41
C ASN A 153 -1.65 -7.02 -8.54
N ALA A 154 -2.61 -7.62 -9.24
CA ALA A 154 -2.62 -9.05 -9.53
C ALA A 154 -1.40 -9.46 -10.36
N LEU A 155 -1.08 -8.71 -11.43
CA LEU A 155 0.11 -8.94 -12.24
C LEU A 155 1.42 -8.87 -11.44
N MET A 156 1.52 -8.00 -10.43
CA MET A 156 2.66 -7.98 -9.51
C MET A 156 2.63 -9.13 -8.50
N ALA A 157 1.45 -9.53 -8.02
CA ALA A 157 1.32 -10.59 -7.02
C ALA A 157 1.66 -11.98 -7.57
N ILE A 158 1.20 -12.31 -8.78
CA ILE A 158 1.39 -13.63 -9.40
C ILE A 158 2.87 -14.08 -9.41
N PRO A 159 3.84 -13.34 -9.99
CA PRO A 159 5.23 -13.77 -10.03
C PRO A 159 5.84 -13.86 -8.63
N ASN A 160 5.45 -12.95 -7.72
CA ASN A 160 5.94 -12.96 -6.34
C ASN A 160 5.44 -14.19 -5.56
N LEU A 161 4.19 -14.60 -5.75
CA LEU A 161 3.63 -15.80 -5.13
C LEU A 161 4.29 -17.07 -5.67
N ILE A 162 4.51 -17.15 -6.98
CA ILE A 162 5.25 -18.26 -7.59
C ILE A 162 6.67 -18.34 -6.98
N GLY A 163 7.37 -17.20 -6.90
CA GLY A 163 8.69 -17.14 -6.27
C GLY A 163 8.67 -17.61 -4.81
N LEU A 164 7.70 -17.16 -4.02
CA LEU A 164 7.56 -17.58 -2.62
C LEU A 164 7.37 -19.10 -2.48
N LEU A 165 6.53 -19.70 -3.33
CA LEU A 165 6.28 -21.14 -3.34
C LEU A 165 7.54 -21.93 -3.69
N LEU A 166 8.30 -21.49 -4.71
CA LEU A 166 9.56 -22.12 -5.11
C LEU A 166 10.65 -21.98 -4.03
N LEU A 167 10.67 -20.84 -3.32
CA LEU A 167 11.67 -20.54 -2.29
C LEU A 167 11.26 -21.03 -0.89
N ASN A 168 10.12 -21.72 -0.74
CA ASN A 168 9.59 -22.16 0.56
C ASN A 168 10.63 -22.91 1.41
N LYS A 169 11.39 -23.83 0.79
CA LYS A 169 12.44 -24.60 1.49
C LYS A 169 13.51 -23.70 2.12
N ILE A 170 13.90 -22.63 1.43
CA ILE A 170 14.90 -21.67 1.91
C ILE A 170 14.33 -20.86 3.08
N VAL A 171 13.09 -20.38 2.95
CA VAL A 171 12.41 -19.62 4.01
C VAL A 171 12.27 -20.46 5.29
N VAL A 172 11.82 -21.71 5.17
CA VAL A 172 11.69 -22.64 6.31
C VAL A 172 13.05 -22.96 6.92
N GLY A 173 14.09 -23.12 6.10
CA GLY A 173 15.46 -23.32 6.58
C GLY A 173 15.97 -22.14 7.43
N LEU A 174 15.81 -20.92 6.95
CA LEU A 174 16.19 -19.69 7.66
C LEU A 174 15.38 -19.51 8.96
N LEU A 175 14.09 -19.85 8.94
CA LEU A 175 13.23 -19.77 10.11
C LEU A 175 13.68 -20.75 11.20
N LYS A 176 13.96 -22.01 10.81
CA LYS A 176 14.47 -23.03 11.74
C LYS A 176 15.79 -22.60 12.34
N ASP A 177 16.71 -22.08 11.54
CA ASP A 177 18.01 -21.62 12.02
C ASP A 177 17.89 -20.47 13.03
N TYR A 178 17.02 -19.51 12.76
CA TYR A 178 16.76 -18.37 13.65
C TYR A 178 16.19 -18.78 15.02
N PHE A 179 15.33 -19.82 15.04
CA PHE A 179 14.67 -20.32 16.25
C PHE A 179 15.37 -21.53 16.86
N LYS A 180 16.52 -21.97 16.34
CA LYS A 180 17.31 -22.99 17.04
C LYS A 180 17.64 -22.46 18.43
N PRO A 181 17.29 -23.19 19.50
CA PRO A 181 17.74 -22.84 20.83
C PRO A 181 19.27 -22.83 20.84
N GLY A 182 19.88 -21.73 21.26
CA GLY A 182 21.31 -21.70 21.52
C GLY A 182 21.64 -22.47 22.80
N LEU A 183 22.75 -23.22 22.77
CA LEU A 183 23.63 -23.45 23.92
C LEU A 183 23.94 -22.12 24.63
#